data_AF-A0A137R0A6-F1
#
_entry.id   AF-A0A137R0A6-F1
#
_cell.length_a   1.000
_cell.length_b   1.000
_cell.length_c   1.000
_cell.angle_alpha   90.00
_cell.angle_beta   90.00
_cell.angle_gamma   90.00
#
_symmetry.space_group_name_H-M   'P 1'
#
loop_
_entity.id
_entity.type
_entity.pdbx_description
1 polymer ?
#
loop_
_entity_poly.entity_id
_entity_poly.type
_entity_poly.pdbx_seq_one_letter_code
_entity_poly.pdbx_strand_id
1 'polypeptide(L)'
;IVSNPPTYPNFLRFLKLFPPPEDQLLKSPSWLSSLLTSSPPEPTKVPNDGIRILSTEMTFSVSRDSGAFEWAGKNPFTVFCQQSRLFDSSMWRMLYDVFRFNAYSLRFIQRPGERQISIGQYLREEGYSNAFKDNYLIPMTAAIWSTPPDRCFDDFPAQTLIHFMYNHSLLQITGKPKWLTKCGGSHRYVNQILSRLPKSQLHLSSRINCVSSISKQGTGRKKPEIVTDNDEKYVYDHVIFACHSDEALRILKADDDIRGEEERILRSFEWNKNEVVLHSDPELMPKSRMAWSCWNYLTYSDGHDKANIDRVSLTYGMNSLQHIPEDKYGPVLATLNPPPEIQIDERKVQGRWKYEHPVLDDKAVKAQQQMYGIQNKRSISYAGAYLKYGFHEDGFTSGLLAACSVEDEDLYERINQQFSSSARGGNKTNNKVVQTKNVTIRPSFEIEHADYHLFFRQSLMSRTVATLFGCGFKDVGDLHCLAGVGFIWDEQDVGCEEEGTLTGTL
;
A
#
# COMPACT_ATOMS: atom_id res chain seq x y z
N ILE A 1 3.56 5.70 -6.78
CA ILE A 1 3.87 4.40 -6.14
C ILE A 1 5.10 4.56 -5.26
N VAL A 2 4.93 4.45 -3.95
CA VAL A 2 6.03 4.26 -3.00
C VAL A 2 6.14 2.78 -2.62
N SER A 3 7.31 2.36 -2.17
CA SER A 3 7.57 0.96 -1.80
C SER A 3 8.61 0.91 -0.70
N ASN A 4 8.62 -0.15 0.10
CA ASN A 4 9.70 -0.45 1.03
C ASN A 4 10.04 -1.95 1.00
N PRO A 5 11.29 -2.35 1.31
CA PRO A 5 11.70 -3.75 1.20
C PRO A 5 10.84 -4.73 2.02
N PRO A 6 10.40 -4.41 3.25
CA PRO A 6 9.52 -5.28 4.02
C PRO A 6 8.09 -5.44 3.51
N THR A 7 7.61 -4.65 2.55
CA THR A 7 6.21 -4.79 2.06
C THR A 7 6.11 -4.93 0.56
N TYR A 8 7.22 -4.76 -0.17
CA TYR A 8 7.30 -4.90 -1.63
C TYR A 8 8.46 -5.84 -2.04
N PRO A 9 8.59 -7.05 -1.44
CA PRO A 9 9.73 -7.92 -1.70
C PRO A 9 9.84 -8.34 -3.17
N ASN A 10 8.72 -8.71 -3.81
CA ASN A 10 8.74 -9.20 -5.19
C ASN A 10 8.87 -8.06 -6.19
N PHE A 11 8.12 -6.97 -6.00
CA PHE A 11 8.19 -5.83 -6.90
C PHE A 11 9.58 -5.19 -6.90
N LEU A 12 10.22 -5.03 -5.73
CA LEU A 12 11.58 -4.48 -5.67
C LEU A 12 12.63 -5.42 -6.27
N ARG A 13 12.48 -6.74 -6.14
CA ARG A 13 13.33 -7.73 -6.83
C ARG A 13 13.21 -7.59 -8.35
N PHE A 14 11.99 -7.40 -8.85
CA PHE A 14 11.74 -7.16 -10.27
C PHE A 14 12.40 -5.87 -10.77
N LEU A 15 12.25 -4.75 -10.07
CA LEU A 15 12.87 -3.49 -10.51
C LEU A 15 14.40 -3.58 -10.59
N LYS A 16 15.03 -4.40 -9.73
CA LYS A 16 16.48 -4.65 -9.75
C LYS A 16 16.96 -5.45 -10.96
N LEU A 17 16.06 -6.07 -11.74
CA LEU A 17 16.42 -6.72 -13.01
C LEU A 17 16.76 -5.71 -14.11
N PHE A 18 16.47 -4.43 -13.88
CA PHE A 18 16.67 -3.36 -14.85
C PHE A 18 17.44 -2.20 -14.18
N PRO A 19 18.70 -2.42 -13.76
CA PRO A 19 19.49 -1.37 -13.16
C PRO A 19 19.74 -0.23 -14.16
N PRO A 20 19.85 1.03 -13.70
CA PRO A 20 20.31 2.10 -14.55
C PRO A 20 21.77 1.85 -14.99
N PRO A 21 22.19 2.39 -16.15
CA PRO A 21 23.58 2.35 -16.60
C PRO A 21 24.58 2.83 -15.52
N GLU A 22 25.78 2.22 -15.47
CA GLU A 22 26.80 2.48 -14.43
C GLU A 22 27.23 3.94 -14.33
N ASP A 23 27.22 4.68 -15.44
CA ASP A 23 27.55 6.11 -15.52
C ASP A 23 26.50 7.02 -14.85
N GLN A 24 25.29 6.51 -14.63
CA GLN A 24 24.22 7.19 -13.86
C GLN A 24 24.20 6.82 -12.38
N LEU A 25 24.88 5.75 -11.96
CA LEU A 25 25.02 5.35 -10.55
C LEU A 25 26.09 6.18 -9.82
N LEU A 26 27.11 6.65 -10.54
CA LEU A 26 28.25 7.40 -9.99
C LEU A 26 28.02 8.92 -9.85
N LYS A 27 26.94 9.45 -10.44
CA LYS A 27 26.63 10.88 -10.35
C LYS A 27 25.70 11.12 -9.17
N SER A 28 26.26 11.64 -8.08
CA SER A 28 25.50 12.44 -7.11
C SER A 28 24.69 13.51 -7.85
N PRO A 29 23.54 13.97 -7.34
CA PRO A 29 22.69 14.90 -8.04
C PRO A 29 23.36 16.28 -8.10
N SER A 30 24.21 16.48 -9.10
CA SER A 30 24.62 17.82 -9.54
C SER A 30 23.57 18.27 -10.55
N TRP A 31 22.76 19.24 -10.13
CA TRP A 31 21.73 19.93 -10.92
C TRP A 31 22.25 20.46 -12.27
N LEU A 32 23.57 20.72 -12.36
CA LEU A 32 24.27 21.17 -13.56
C LEU A 32 24.24 20.16 -14.72
N SER A 33 24.17 18.85 -14.43
CA SER A 33 24.19 17.83 -15.49
C SER A 33 22.90 17.75 -16.32
N SER A 34 21.75 18.22 -15.79
CA SER A 34 20.47 18.24 -16.52
C SER A 34 20.27 19.46 -17.42
N LEU A 35 21.13 20.48 -17.29
CA LEU A 35 21.08 21.72 -18.08
C LEU A 35 21.77 21.60 -19.45
N LEU A 36 22.50 20.52 -19.73
CA LEU A 36 23.34 20.40 -20.92
C LEU A 36 22.81 19.48 -22.03
N THR A 37 21.61 18.90 -21.90
CA THR A 37 20.98 18.15 -22.99
C THR A 37 19.83 18.94 -23.59
N SER A 38 20.17 19.83 -24.53
CA SER A 38 19.23 20.64 -25.31
C SER A 38 18.75 19.90 -26.55
N SER A 39 17.93 18.85 -26.38
CA SER A 39 17.10 18.31 -27.46
C SER A 39 15.99 17.42 -26.89
N PRO A 40 14.71 17.61 -27.24
CA PRO A 40 13.68 16.61 -26.95
C PRO A 40 13.99 15.34 -27.75
N PRO A 41 13.96 14.14 -27.14
CA PRO A 41 14.16 12.90 -27.87
C PRO A 41 12.97 12.66 -28.83
N GLU A 42 13.27 12.22 -30.05
CA GLU A 42 12.27 11.74 -31.00
C GLU A 42 11.43 10.59 -30.40
N PRO A 43 10.14 10.42 -30.77
CA PRO A 43 9.21 9.50 -30.11
C PRO A 43 9.47 8.00 -30.34
N THR A 44 10.53 7.60 -31.03
CA THR A 44 10.62 6.25 -31.65
C THR A 44 11.63 5.30 -31.02
N LYS A 45 12.41 5.71 -30.02
CA LYS A 45 13.21 4.80 -29.19
C LYS A 45 13.19 5.25 -27.74
N VAL A 46 12.42 4.55 -26.88
CA VAL A 46 12.56 4.70 -25.42
C VAL A 46 13.97 4.20 -25.07
N PRO A 47 14.89 5.08 -24.62
CA PRO A 47 16.20 4.63 -24.19
C PRO A 47 16.03 3.65 -23.02
N ASN A 48 16.77 2.54 -23.05
CA ASN A 48 16.77 1.54 -21.99
C ASN A 48 17.60 2.06 -20.79
N ASP A 49 17.17 3.16 -20.18
CA ASP A 49 17.86 3.87 -19.09
C ASP A 49 17.79 3.15 -17.74
N GLY A 50 17.26 1.92 -17.71
CA GLY A 50 16.96 1.19 -16.49
C GLY A 50 15.97 1.92 -15.57
N ILE A 51 15.82 1.41 -14.36
CA ILE A 51 14.87 1.90 -13.35
C ILE A 51 15.65 2.37 -12.13
N ARG A 52 15.84 3.69 -12.04
CA ARG A 52 16.48 4.29 -10.86
C ARG A 52 15.50 4.40 -9.69
N ILE A 53 15.87 3.76 -8.58
CA ILE A 53 15.11 3.79 -7.33
C ILE A 53 15.75 4.84 -6.40
N LEU A 54 14.93 5.72 -5.83
CA LEU A 54 15.37 6.80 -4.95
C LEU A 54 14.74 6.63 -3.57
N SER A 55 15.44 7.05 -2.52
CA SER A 55 14.82 7.24 -1.21
C SER A 55 13.79 8.36 -1.28
N THR A 56 12.69 8.23 -0.54
CA THR A 56 11.64 9.26 -0.43
C THR A 56 11.12 9.33 0.99
N GLU A 57 10.41 10.41 1.30
CA GLU A 57 9.59 10.52 2.50
C GLU A 57 8.17 10.01 2.23
N MET A 58 7.46 9.72 3.32
CA MET A 58 6.04 9.38 3.39
C MET A 58 5.41 10.12 4.58
N THR A 59 5.71 11.41 4.69
CA THR A 59 5.18 12.27 5.75
C THR A 59 3.66 12.44 5.57
N PHE A 60 2.97 12.54 6.70
CA PHE A 60 1.51 12.64 6.77
C PHE A 60 1.10 13.84 7.62
N SER A 61 0.04 14.51 7.20
CA SER A 61 -0.60 15.60 7.92
C SER A 61 -2.11 15.53 7.85
N VAL A 62 -2.75 16.19 8.81
CA VAL A 62 -4.19 16.39 8.86
C VAL A 62 -4.45 17.89 8.94
N SER A 63 -5.35 18.40 8.11
CA SER A 63 -5.92 19.73 8.21
C SER A 63 -7.44 19.62 8.26
N ARG A 64 -8.04 20.22 9.30
CA ARG A 64 -9.49 20.24 9.52
C ARG A 64 -10.05 21.63 9.42
N ASP A 65 -11.26 21.73 8.86
CA ASP A 65 -12.10 22.92 8.90
C ASP A 65 -11.35 24.16 8.44
N SER A 66 -10.76 24.09 7.23
CA SER A 66 -9.93 25.15 6.65
C SER A 66 -8.75 25.59 7.52
N GLY A 67 -8.12 24.65 8.23
CA GLY A 67 -6.96 24.90 9.07
C GLY A 67 -7.30 25.30 10.51
N ALA A 68 -8.55 25.13 10.97
CA ALA A 68 -8.88 25.31 12.38
C ALA A 68 -8.06 24.36 13.28
N PHE A 69 -7.79 23.14 12.81
CA PHE A 69 -6.89 22.19 13.47
C PHE A 69 -5.93 21.58 12.45
N GLU A 70 -4.63 21.65 12.74
CA GLU A 70 -3.58 21.06 11.90
C GLU A 70 -2.50 20.36 12.73
N TRP A 71 -2.02 19.22 12.24
CA TRP A 71 -0.77 18.62 12.70
C TRP A 71 -0.09 17.85 11.58
N ALA A 72 1.24 17.71 11.67
CA ALA A 72 2.01 16.89 10.75
C ALA A 72 3.08 16.05 11.46
N GLY A 73 3.23 14.81 11.02
CA GLY A 73 4.10 13.82 11.64
C GLY A 73 5.56 13.84 11.16
N LYS A 74 6.04 14.94 10.58
CA LYS A 74 7.42 15.02 10.04
C LYS A 74 8.47 15.09 11.15
N ASN A 75 8.24 15.92 12.16
CA ASN A 75 9.09 16.06 13.34
C ASN A 75 8.28 16.67 14.51
N PRO A 76 8.81 16.73 15.75
CA PRO A 76 8.08 17.26 16.90
C PRO A 76 7.58 18.71 16.72
N PHE A 77 8.33 19.54 15.99
CA PHE A 77 7.90 20.92 15.71
C PHE A 77 6.71 20.98 14.76
N THR A 78 6.61 20.07 13.79
CA THR A 78 5.46 20.02 12.86
C THR A 78 4.22 19.40 13.50
N VAL A 79 4.36 18.61 14.57
CA VAL A 79 3.22 18.15 15.37
C VAL A 79 2.49 19.35 15.97
N PHE A 80 3.24 20.34 16.44
CA PHE A 80 2.73 21.62 16.93
C PHE A 80 2.92 22.74 15.89
N CYS A 81 2.60 22.47 14.61
CA CYS A 81 2.62 23.48 13.55
C CYS A 81 1.71 24.69 13.85
N GLN A 82 0.78 24.53 14.78
CA GLN A 82 0.00 25.58 15.43
C GLN A 82 0.44 25.70 16.89
N GLN A 83 1.14 26.76 17.26
CA GLN A 83 1.71 26.93 18.62
C GLN A 83 0.66 26.87 19.73
N SER A 84 -0.57 27.33 19.48
CA SER A 84 -1.69 27.26 20.42
C SER A 84 -2.03 25.83 20.86
N ARG A 85 -1.68 24.82 20.05
CA ARG A 85 -1.91 23.40 20.36
C ARG A 85 -1.03 22.85 21.48
N LEU A 86 0.04 23.56 21.86
CA LEU A 86 0.84 23.19 23.04
C LEU A 86 0.02 23.24 24.34
N PHE A 87 -1.01 24.09 24.38
CA PHE A 87 -1.89 24.26 25.54
C PHE A 87 -3.20 23.48 25.42
N ASP A 88 -3.38 22.72 24.34
CA ASP A 88 -4.58 21.93 24.08
C ASP A 88 -4.47 20.54 24.70
N SER A 89 -5.23 20.28 25.77
CA SER A 89 -5.25 18.99 26.45
C SER A 89 -5.72 17.84 25.54
N SER A 90 -6.58 18.14 24.54
CA SER A 90 -7.05 17.18 23.55
C SER A 90 -5.92 16.72 22.62
N MET A 91 -5.02 17.64 22.23
CA MET A 91 -3.83 17.34 21.43
C MET A 91 -2.89 16.39 22.18
N TRP A 92 -2.60 16.67 23.45
CA TRP A 92 -1.78 15.78 24.27
C TRP A 92 -2.44 14.42 24.52
N ARG A 93 -3.76 14.40 24.72
CA ARG A 93 -4.51 13.15 24.86
C ARG A 93 -4.45 12.31 23.58
N MET A 94 -4.56 12.95 22.41
CA MET A 94 -4.37 12.29 21.11
C MET A 94 -2.98 11.67 21.01
N LEU A 95 -1.92 12.42 21.30
CA LEU A 95 -0.54 11.92 21.24
C LEU A 95 -0.31 10.74 22.20
N TYR A 96 -0.81 10.85 23.44
CA TYR A 96 -0.78 9.74 24.39
C TYR A 96 -1.45 8.49 23.84
N ASP A 97 -2.65 8.63 23.27
CA ASP A 97 -3.40 7.53 22.69
C ASP A 97 -2.72 6.94 21.44
N VAL A 98 -1.99 7.74 20.64
CA VAL A 98 -1.13 7.22 19.54
C VAL A 98 -0.05 6.30 20.08
N PHE A 99 0.70 6.74 21.09
CA PHE A 99 1.74 5.92 21.70
C PHE A 99 1.16 4.66 22.35
N ARG A 100 0.03 4.80 23.06
CA ARG A 100 -0.69 3.69 23.66
C ARG A 100 -1.16 2.69 22.60
N PHE A 101 -1.79 3.15 21.54
CA PHE A 101 -2.26 2.29 20.45
C PHE A 101 -1.10 1.50 19.83
N ASN A 102 0.00 2.19 19.51
CA ASN A 102 1.20 1.57 18.95
C ASN A 102 1.81 0.51 19.88
N ALA A 103 1.76 0.71 21.20
CA ALA A 103 2.26 -0.25 22.18
C ALA A 103 1.32 -1.44 22.45
N TYR A 104 0.00 -1.21 22.49
CA TYR A 104 -0.99 -2.21 22.92
C TYR A 104 -1.57 -3.04 21.77
N SER A 105 -1.62 -2.48 20.56
CA SER A 105 -2.10 -3.13 19.35
C SER A 105 -1.45 -4.50 19.10
N LEU A 106 -0.15 -4.64 19.41
CA LEU A 106 0.59 -5.89 19.33
C LEU A 106 0.05 -6.99 20.26
N ARG A 107 -0.44 -6.64 21.44
CA ARG A 107 -1.04 -7.61 22.37
C ARG A 107 -2.39 -8.09 21.88
N PHE A 108 -3.17 -7.21 21.27
CA PHE A 108 -4.50 -7.55 20.75
C PHE A 108 -4.41 -8.64 19.68
N ILE A 109 -3.49 -8.51 18.72
CA ILE A 109 -3.28 -9.52 17.67
C ILE A 109 -2.64 -10.83 18.15
N GLN A 110 -2.15 -10.88 19.40
CA GLN A 110 -1.55 -12.08 20.00
C GLN A 110 -2.54 -12.93 20.78
N ARG A 111 -3.80 -12.52 20.95
CA ARG A 111 -4.83 -13.29 21.66
C ARG A 111 -5.57 -14.21 20.69
N PRO A 112 -5.30 -15.54 20.70
CA PRO A 112 -5.98 -16.46 19.80
C PRO A 112 -7.45 -16.63 20.24
N GLY A 113 -8.39 -16.52 19.29
CA GLY A 113 -9.79 -16.91 19.52
C GLY A 113 -10.72 -15.84 20.06
N GLU A 114 -10.30 -14.57 20.16
CA GLU A 114 -11.22 -13.48 20.49
C GLU A 114 -12.16 -13.14 19.32
N ARG A 115 -13.34 -12.61 19.67
CA ARG A 115 -14.43 -12.20 18.78
C ARG A 115 -13.91 -11.18 17.76
N GLN A 116 -14.23 -11.36 16.47
CA GLN A 116 -14.02 -10.32 15.45
C GLN A 116 -14.89 -9.11 15.80
N ILE A 117 -14.31 -8.12 16.48
CA ILE A 117 -14.93 -6.84 16.78
C ILE A 117 -14.50 -5.80 15.74
N SER A 118 -15.35 -4.81 15.50
CA SER A 118 -14.97 -3.68 14.66
C SER A 118 -13.94 -2.79 15.35
N ILE A 119 -13.18 -2.03 14.57
CA ILE A 119 -12.24 -1.05 15.13
C ILE A 119 -12.97 -0.02 16.00
N GLY A 120 -14.16 0.44 15.60
CA GLY A 120 -14.97 1.36 16.41
C GLY A 120 -15.32 0.78 17.78
N GLN A 121 -15.69 -0.49 17.85
CA GLN A 121 -15.95 -1.17 19.12
C GLN A 121 -14.68 -1.30 19.97
N TYR A 122 -13.57 -1.73 19.39
CA TYR A 122 -12.28 -1.83 20.08
C TYR A 122 -11.86 -0.50 20.73
N LEU A 123 -11.98 0.62 19.99
CA LEU A 123 -11.60 1.94 20.50
C LEU A 123 -12.44 2.38 21.71
N ARG A 124 -13.74 2.04 21.71
CA ARG A 124 -14.65 2.35 22.83
C ARG A 124 -14.33 1.50 24.05
N GLU A 125 -14.17 0.19 23.88
CA GLU A 125 -13.89 -0.74 24.99
C GLU A 125 -12.54 -0.44 25.66
N GLU A 126 -11.52 -0.08 24.89
CA GLU A 126 -10.20 0.27 25.40
C GLU A 126 -10.06 1.76 25.80
N GLY A 127 -11.15 2.54 25.74
CA GLY A 127 -11.19 3.93 26.22
C GLY A 127 -10.29 4.91 25.46
N TYR A 128 -10.13 4.75 24.14
CA TYR A 128 -9.42 5.71 23.30
C TYR A 128 -10.23 7.01 23.11
N SER A 129 -9.54 8.15 23.05
CA SER A 129 -10.18 9.46 22.88
C SER A 129 -10.75 9.67 21.48
N ASN A 130 -11.80 10.49 21.37
CA ASN A 130 -12.30 10.97 20.08
C ASN A 130 -11.22 11.76 19.31
N ALA A 131 -10.32 12.47 20.01
CA ALA A 131 -9.20 13.15 19.37
C ALA A 131 -8.29 12.17 18.63
N PHE A 132 -7.91 11.05 19.25
CA PHE A 132 -7.16 9.98 18.58
C PHE A 132 -7.93 9.38 17.41
N LYS A 133 -9.20 9.06 17.62
CA LYS A 133 -10.05 8.47 16.57
C LYS A 133 -10.17 9.40 15.37
N ASP A 134 -10.60 10.64 15.57
CA ASP A 134 -11.01 11.57 14.52
C ASP A 134 -9.84 12.33 13.88
N ASN A 135 -8.75 12.57 14.62
CA ASN A 135 -7.62 13.37 14.12
C ASN A 135 -6.38 12.55 13.76
N TYR A 136 -6.34 11.25 14.08
CA TYR A 136 -5.19 10.39 13.76
C TYR A 136 -5.62 9.11 13.05
N LEU A 137 -6.41 8.27 13.71
CA LEU A 137 -6.66 6.92 13.19
C LEU A 137 -7.56 6.96 11.95
N ILE A 138 -8.69 7.68 12.00
CA ILE A 138 -9.58 7.89 10.84
C ILE A 138 -8.83 8.48 9.65
N PRO A 139 -8.17 9.65 9.78
CA PRO A 139 -7.42 10.23 8.67
C PRO A 139 -6.40 9.29 8.06
N MET A 140 -5.67 8.54 8.90
CA MET A 140 -4.61 7.64 8.43
C MET A 140 -5.17 6.44 7.66
N THR A 141 -6.17 5.74 8.20
CA THR A 141 -6.74 4.56 7.52
C THR A 141 -7.51 4.96 6.27
N ALA A 142 -8.26 6.06 6.34
CA ALA A 142 -9.05 6.56 5.23
C ALA A 142 -8.14 7.02 4.08
N ALA A 143 -7.00 7.67 4.37
CA ALA A 143 -6.00 8.01 3.36
C ALA A 143 -5.41 6.77 2.67
N ILE A 144 -5.16 5.69 3.43
CA ILE A 144 -4.52 4.47 2.91
C ILE A 144 -5.43 3.72 1.95
N TRP A 145 -6.68 3.49 2.32
CA TRP A 145 -7.63 2.71 1.51
C TRP A 145 -8.54 3.55 0.63
N SER A 146 -8.44 4.89 0.69
CA SER A 146 -9.30 5.79 -0.08
C SER A 146 -10.79 5.45 0.11
N THR A 147 -11.17 5.03 1.32
CA THR A 147 -12.50 4.54 1.69
C THR A 147 -13.14 5.53 2.67
N PRO A 148 -14.44 5.85 2.54
CA PRO A 148 -15.13 6.75 3.46
C PRO A 148 -14.95 6.32 4.92
N PRO A 149 -14.62 7.25 5.83
CA PRO A 149 -14.47 7.00 7.26
C PRO A 149 -15.57 6.15 7.90
N ASP A 150 -16.85 6.43 7.59
CA ASP A 150 -17.96 5.80 8.31
C ASP A 150 -18.06 4.29 7.99
N ARG A 151 -17.81 3.89 6.74
CA ARG A 151 -17.74 2.47 6.35
C ARG A 151 -16.48 1.78 6.86
N CYS A 152 -15.36 2.50 6.95
CA CYS A 152 -14.09 1.92 7.37
C CYS A 152 -14.02 1.67 8.88
N PHE A 153 -14.81 2.33 9.72
CA PHE A 153 -14.67 2.24 11.18
C PHE A 153 -15.68 1.35 11.87
N ASP A 154 -16.93 1.34 11.41
CA ASP A 154 -17.98 0.59 12.08
C ASP A 154 -17.99 -0.90 11.68
N ASP A 155 -17.58 -1.23 10.46
CA ASP A 155 -17.65 -2.59 9.93
C ASP A 155 -16.27 -3.27 9.79
N PHE A 156 -15.17 -2.51 9.80
CA PHE A 156 -13.86 -3.08 9.52
C PHE A 156 -13.29 -3.86 10.72
N PRO A 157 -12.85 -5.12 10.54
CA PRO A 157 -12.31 -5.92 11.63
C PRO A 157 -11.05 -5.29 12.24
N ALA A 158 -11.06 -5.06 13.56
CA ALA A 158 -9.94 -4.45 14.28
C ALA A 158 -8.63 -5.24 14.09
N GLN A 159 -8.73 -6.56 14.07
CA GLN A 159 -7.58 -7.46 13.88
C GLN A 159 -6.92 -7.24 12.52
N THR A 160 -7.71 -7.19 11.43
CA THR A 160 -7.21 -6.93 10.08
C THR A 160 -6.50 -5.58 10.01
N LEU A 161 -7.09 -4.53 10.60
CA LEU A 161 -6.50 -3.19 10.59
C LEU A 161 -5.17 -3.15 11.33
N ILE A 162 -5.15 -3.68 12.55
CA ILE A 162 -3.95 -3.67 13.38
C ILE A 162 -2.84 -4.49 12.73
N HIS A 163 -3.15 -5.67 12.18
CA HIS A 163 -2.18 -6.45 11.43
C HIS A 163 -1.62 -5.68 10.23
N PHE A 164 -2.50 -5.02 9.48
CA PHE A 164 -2.09 -4.19 8.36
C PHE A 164 -1.14 -3.08 8.81
N MET A 165 -1.51 -2.29 9.82
CA MET A 165 -0.69 -1.18 10.31
C MET A 165 0.66 -1.67 10.86
N TYR A 166 0.68 -2.83 11.52
CA TYR A 166 1.92 -3.44 12.00
C TYR A 166 2.84 -3.83 10.83
N ASN A 167 2.31 -4.56 9.85
CA ASN A 167 3.08 -5.06 8.71
C ASN A 167 3.65 -3.93 7.85
N HIS A 168 2.93 -2.81 7.76
CA HIS A 168 3.34 -1.64 6.99
C HIS A 168 4.20 -0.66 7.80
N SER A 169 4.68 -1.07 8.98
CA SER A 169 5.51 -0.26 9.87
C SER A 169 4.86 1.08 10.28
N LEU A 170 3.52 1.13 10.31
CA LEU A 170 2.75 2.31 10.71
C LEU A 170 2.59 2.43 12.23
N LEU A 171 2.77 1.32 12.96
CA LEU A 171 2.73 1.28 14.43
C LEU A 171 4.10 1.49 15.08
N GLN A 172 5.19 1.47 14.30
CA GLN A 172 6.56 1.56 14.81
C GLN A 172 6.93 3.01 15.04
N ILE A 173 7.50 3.33 16.21
CA ILE A 173 8.01 4.67 16.52
C ILE A 173 9.43 4.83 15.95
N THR A 174 10.26 3.80 16.10
CA THR A 174 11.65 3.74 15.63
C THR A 174 11.85 2.60 14.64
N GLY A 175 12.95 2.62 13.88
CA GLY A 175 13.29 1.54 12.95
C GLY A 175 12.36 1.44 11.73
N LYS A 176 11.67 2.54 11.37
CA LYS A 176 10.82 2.59 10.18
C LYS A 176 11.66 2.29 8.93
N PRO A 177 11.16 1.47 8.00
CA PRO A 177 11.89 1.17 6.77
C PRO A 177 12.01 2.43 5.92
N LYS A 178 13.12 2.54 5.19
CA LYS A 178 13.28 3.60 4.18
C LYS A 178 12.23 3.42 3.08
N TRP A 179 11.48 4.47 2.80
CA TRP A 179 10.55 4.52 1.69
C TRP A 179 11.30 4.80 0.40
N LEU A 180 10.86 4.17 -0.68
CA LEU A 180 11.49 4.21 -1.99
C LEU A 180 10.47 4.66 -3.04
N THR A 181 10.91 5.50 -3.97
CA THR A 181 10.16 5.92 -5.16
C THR A 181 10.96 5.65 -6.43
N LYS A 182 10.30 5.71 -7.59
CA LYS A 182 10.94 5.47 -8.89
C LYS A 182 11.14 6.82 -9.58
N CYS A 183 12.37 7.09 -9.98
CA CYS A 183 12.67 8.28 -10.76
C CYS A 183 11.93 8.22 -12.11
N GLY A 184 11.24 9.30 -12.47
CA GLY A 184 10.47 9.36 -13.72
C GLY A 184 9.14 8.61 -13.71
N GLY A 185 8.67 8.16 -12.55
CA GLY A 185 7.33 7.61 -12.38
C GLY A 185 7.17 6.13 -12.74
N SER A 186 5.95 5.61 -12.56
CA SER A 186 5.61 4.19 -12.77
C SER A 186 5.68 3.75 -14.23
N HIS A 187 5.41 4.65 -15.18
CA HIS A 187 5.41 4.32 -16.61
C HIS A 187 6.77 3.74 -17.09
N ARG A 188 7.88 4.09 -16.44
CA ARG A 188 9.21 3.53 -16.72
C ARG A 188 9.24 2.00 -16.65
N TYR A 189 8.77 1.40 -15.55
CA TYR A 189 8.80 -0.06 -15.42
C TYR A 189 7.78 -0.74 -16.33
N VAL A 190 6.64 -0.08 -16.60
CA VAL A 190 5.64 -0.57 -17.55
C VAL A 190 6.26 -0.65 -18.95
N ASN A 191 6.93 0.40 -19.40
CA ASN A 191 7.65 0.42 -20.67
C ASN A 191 8.75 -0.65 -20.73
N GLN A 192 9.41 -0.92 -19.61
CA GLN A 192 10.39 -2.00 -19.53
C GLN A 192 9.76 -3.37 -19.80
N ILE A 193 8.59 -3.65 -19.22
CA ILE A 193 7.82 -4.87 -19.49
C ILE A 193 7.41 -4.91 -20.96
N LEU A 194 6.81 -3.83 -21.46
CA LEU A 194 6.33 -3.74 -22.84
C LEU A 194 7.46 -3.85 -23.87
N SER A 195 8.67 -3.40 -23.55
CA SER A 195 9.83 -3.52 -24.44
C SER A 195 10.24 -4.97 -24.72
N ARG A 196 9.89 -5.90 -23.83
CA ARG A 196 10.15 -7.34 -23.97
C ARG A 196 8.96 -8.11 -24.54
N LEU A 197 7.79 -7.47 -24.67
CA LEU A 197 6.61 -8.06 -25.25
C LEU A 197 6.65 -7.86 -26.77
N PRO A 198 6.56 -8.94 -27.58
CA PRO A 198 6.38 -8.80 -29.02
C PRO A 198 5.19 -7.88 -29.34
N LYS A 199 5.38 -6.93 -30.26
CA LYS A 199 4.32 -5.97 -30.62
C LYS A 199 3.02 -6.65 -31.08
N SER A 200 3.13 -7.82 -31.72
CA SER A 200 1.99 -8.62 -32.15
C SER A 200 1.19 -9.27 -31.01
N GLN A 201 1.69 -9.22 -29.77
CA GLN A 201 1.02 -9.72 -28.56
C GLN A 201 0.48 -8.58 -27.69
N LEU A 202 0.68 -7.32 -28.08
CA LEU A 202 0.15 -6.15 -27.39
C LEU A 202 -1.02 -5.57 -28.19
N HIS A 203 -2.22 -5.67 -27.63
CA HIS A 203 -3.43 -5.13 -28.22
C HIS A 203 -3.95 -3.99 -27.35
N LEU A 204 -3.80 -2.75 -27.84
CA LEU A 204 -4.32 -1.55 -27.19
C LEU A 204 -5.67 -1.18 -27.83
N SER A 205 -6.55 -0.55 -27.06
CA SER A 205 -7.90 -0.18 -27.52
C SER A 205 -8.68 -1.39 -28.06
N SER A 206 -8.47 -2.56 -27.45
CA SER A 206 -9.14 -3.82 -27.81
C SER A 206 -9.86 -4.35 -26.58
N ARG A 207 -11.10 -3.89 -26.35
CA ARG A 207 -11.87 -4.33 -25.18
C ARG A 207 -12.30 -5.78 -25.39
N ILE A 208 -12.22 -6.58 -24.33
CA ILE A 208 -12.80 -7.93 -24.33
C ILE A 208 -14.26 -7.83 -23.87
N ASN A 209 -15.17 -8.32 -24.71
CA ASN A 209 -16.60 -8.32 -24.43
C ASN A 209 -17.07 -9.61 -23.78
N CYS A 210 -16.48 -10.75 -24.17
CA CYS A 210 -16.90 -12.07 -23.74
C CYS A 210 -15.72 -13.04 -23.64
N VAL A 211 -15.79 -13.95 -22.66
CA VAL A 211 -14.95 -15.15 -22.60
C VAL A 211 -15.84 -16.35 -22.32
N SER A 212 -15.78 -17.37 -23.18
CA SER A 212 -16.59 -18.58 -23.02
C SER A 212 -15.81 -19.87 -23.25
N SER A 213 -16.30 -20.96 -22.67
CA SER A 213 -15.65 -22.27 -22.70
C SER A 213 -16.18 -23.12 -23.84
N ILE A 214 -15.44 -23.17 -24.95
CA ILE A 214 -15.80 -23.97 -26.11
C ILE A 214 -15.25 -25.40 -25.99
N SER A 215 -16.08 -26.39 -26.32
CA SER A 215 -15.63 -27.78 -26.43
C SER A 215 -15.04 -28.01 -27.82
N LYS A 216 -13.77 -28.41 -27.89
CA LYS A 216 -13.22 -28.90 -29.16
C LYS A 216 -13.77 -30.31 -29.39
N GLN A 217 -14.46 -30.52 -30.52
CA GLN A 217 -15.02 -31.82 -30.87
C GLN A 217 -13.96 -32.92 -30.72
N GLY A 218 -14.24 -33.90 -29.85
CA GLY A 218 -13.41 -35.10 -29.66
C GLY A 218 -12.35 -35.07 -28.55
N THR A 219 -12.09 -33.94 -27.87
CA THR A 219 -11.01 -33.88 -26.85
C THR A 219 -11.48 -33.79 -25.39
N GLY A 220 -12.77 -33.55 -25.13
CA GLY A 220 -13.35 -33.44 -23.78
C GLY A 220 -12.90 -32.21 -22.95
N ARG A 221 -11.71 -31.66 -23.20
CA ARG A 221 -11.18 -30.45 -22.56
C ARG A 221 -11.77 -29.21 -23.23
N LYS A 222 -12.49 -28.39 -22.46
CA LYS A 222 -12.95 -27.07 -22.90
C LYS A 222 -11.77 -26.09 -22.97
N LYS A 223 -11.80 -25.19 -23.95
CA LYS A 223 -10.82 -24.11 -24.10
C LYS A 223 -11.54 -22.75 -24.03
N PRO A 224 -10.91 -21.72 -23.44
CA PRO A 224 -11.45 -20.38 -23.48
C PRO A 224 -11.36 -19.78 -24.89
N GLU A 225 -12.49 -19.30 -25.40
CA GLU A 225 -12.60 -18.39 -26.53
C GLU A 225 -12.84 -16.98 -25.99
N ILE A 226 -12.05 -16.01 -26.43
CA ILE A 226 -12.29 -14.59 -26.16
C ILE A 226 -12.94 -13.93 -27.37
N VAL A 227 -13.81 -12.96 -27.12
CA VAL A 227 -14.45 -12.12 -28.14
C VAL A 227 -14.15 -10.66 -27.86
N THR A 228 -13.59 -9.96 -28.85
CA THR A 228 -13.26 -8.52 -28.75
C THR A 228 -14.48 -7.63 -29.00
N ASP A 229 -14.30 -6.32 -28.86
CA ASP A 229 -15.29 -5.29 -29.19
C ASP A 229 -15.60 -5.13 -30.68
N ASN A 230 -14.73 -5.68 -31.54
CA ASN A 230 -14.96 -5.77 -32.98
C ASN A 230 -15.45 -7.16 -33.41
N ASP A 231 -15.97 -7.97 -32.48
CA ASP A 231 -16.47 -9.33 -32.69
C ASP A 231 -15.42 -10.34 -33.21
N GLU A 232 -14.12 -10.05 -33.06
CA GLU A 232 -13.05 -10.99 -33.40
C GLU A 232 -12.92 -12.06 -32.31
N LYS A 233 -12.70 -13.30 -32.75
CA LYS A 233 -12.67 -14.49 -31.89
C LYS A 233 -11.28 -15.11 -31.85
N TYR A 234 -10.81 -15.41 -30.65
CA TYR A 234 -9.51 -16.06 -30.44
C TYR A 234 -9.62 -17.17 -29.40
N VAL A 235 -9.05 -18.33 -29.70
CA VAL A 235 -9.05 -19.49 -28.80
C VAL A 235 -7.68 -19.62 -28.15
N TYR A 236 -7.66 -19.71 -26.82
CA TYR A 236 -6.44 -19.89 -26.04
C TYR A 236 -6.49 -21.17 -25.21
N ASP A 237 -5.32 -21.64 -24.77
CA ASP A 237 -5.24 -22.74 -23.81
C ASP A 237 -5.61 -22.30 -22.39
N HIS A 238 -5.34 -21.03 -22.06
CA HIS A 238 -5.58 -20.43 -20.76
C HIS A 238 -5.84 -18.92 -20.89
N VAL A 239 -6.67 -18.35 -20.01
CA VAL A 239 -6.92 -16.90 -19.91
C VAL A 239 -6.67 -16.42 -18.48
N ILE A 240 -5.91 -15.33 -18.33
CA ILE A 240 -5.70 -14.67 -17.03
C ILE A 240 -6.46 -13.34 -17.04
N PHE A 241 -7.45 -13.21 -16.15
CA PHE A 241 -8.10 -11.93 -15.88
C PHE A 241 -7.24 -11.10 -14.93
N ALA A 242 -6.58 -10.09 -15.46
CA ALA A 242 -5.82 -9.08 -14.70
C ALA A 242 -6.57 -7.75 -14.58
N CYS A 243 -7.90 -7.82 -14.43
CA CYS A 243 -8.82 -6.68 -14.31
C CYS A 243 -9.61 -6.76 -12.99
N HIS A 244 -10.50 -5.79 -12.75
CA HIS A 244 -11.41 -5.84 -11.62
C HIS A 244 -12.35 -7.06 -11.72
N SER A 245 -12.76 -7.60 -10.57
CA SER A 245 -13.57 -8.82 -10.51
C SER A 245 -14.98 -8.63 -11.05
N ASP A 246 -15.54 -7.42 -10.97
CA ASP A 246 -16.83 -7.05 -11.54
C ASP A 246 -16.76 -6.99 -13.08
N GLU A 247 -15.66 -6.48 -13.62
CA GLU A 247 -15.37 -6.51 -15.05
C GLU A 247 -15.15 -7.95 -15.55
N ALA A 248 -14.40 -8.77 -14.81
CA ALA A 248 -14.26 -10.20 -15.13
C ALA A 248 -15.62 -10.90 -15.11
N LEU A 249 -16.44 -10.65 -14.08
CA LEU A 249 -17.79 -11.20 -13.96
C LEU A 249 -18.68 -10.75 -15.13
N ARG A 250 -18.61 -9.48 -15.54
CA ARG A 250 -19.36 -8.94 -16.69
C ARG A 250 -18.98 -9.66 -17.98
N ILE A 251 -17.68 -9.87 -18.22
CA ILE A 251 -17.16 -10.56 -19.40
C ILE A 251 -17.60 -12.03 -19.43
N LEU A 252 -17.55 -12.73 -18.29
CA LEU A 252 -17.91 -14.15 -18.21
C LEU A 252 -19.42 -14.39 -18.28
N LYS A 253 -20.23 -13.43 -17.82
CA LYS A 253 -21.70 -13.51 -17.89
C LYS A 253 -22.28 -13.30 -19.28
N ALA A 254 -21.51 -12.72 -20.21
CA ALA A 254 -21.99 -12.42 -21.55
C ALA A 254 -22.48 -13.67 -22.32
N ASP A 255 -21.97 -14.86 -21.97
CA ASP A 255 -22.34 -16.16 -22.57
C ASP A 255 -22.88 -17.17 -21.53
N ASP A 256 -23.33 -16.69 -20.35
CA ASP A 256 -23.89 -17.52 -19.26
C ASP A 256 -22.96 -18.67 -18.79
N ASP A 257 -21.65 -18.49 -18.97
CA ASP A 257 -20.62 -19.51 -18.75
C ASP A 257 -20.05 -19.49 -17.31
N ILE A 258 -20.62 -18.67 -16.43
CA ILE A 258 -20.26 -18.53 -15.01
C ILE A 258 -21.46 -18.74 -14.11
N ARG A 259 -21.37 -19.68 -13.16
CA ARG A 259 -22.41 -19.99 -12.17
C ARG A 259 -21.81 -20.50 -10.87
N GLY A 260 -22.59 -20.44 -9.79
CA GLY A 260 -22.25 -21.07 -8.52
C GLY A 260 -21.14 -20.33 -7.77
N GLU A 261 -20.11 -21.07 -7.37
CA GLU A 261 -19.08 -20.57 -6.45
C GLU A 261 -18.22 -19.46 -7.06
N GLU A 262 -17.87 -19.57 -8.35
CA GLU A 262 -17.08 -18.57 -9.07
C GLU A 262 -17.80 -17.22 -9.14
N GLU A 263 -19.08 -17.23 -9.51
CA GLU A 263 -19.92 -16.03 -9.55
C GLU A 263 -20.05 -15.38 -8.17
N ARG A 264 -20.29 -16.20 -7.14
CA ARG A 264 -20.48 -15.74 -5.77
C ARG A 264 -19.22 -15.07 -5.22
N ILE A 265 -18.05 -15.66 -5.45
CA ILE A 265 -16.76 -15.12 -5.01
C ILE A 265 -16.45 -13.80 -5.72
N LEU A 266 -16.50 -13.77 -7.07
CA LEU A 266 -16.12 -12.57 -7.83
C LEU A 266 -17.03 -11.36 -7.53
N ARG A 267 -18.32 -11.60 -7.26
CA ARG A 267 -19.28 -10.53 -6.90
C ARG A 267 -19.06 -9.96 -5.50
N SER A 268 -18.33 -10.68 -4.63
CA SER A 268 -18.14 -10.26 -3.25
C SER A 268 -17.17 -9.09 -3.09
N PHE A 269 -16.46 -8.71 -4.14
CA PHE A 269 -15.58 -7.54 -4.15
C PHE A 269 -16.34 -6.32 -4.65
N GLU A 270 -16.39 -5.28 -3.83
CA GLU A 270 -16.97 -3.98 -4.16
C GLU A 270 -15.88 -2.96 -4.49
N TRP A 271 -16.24 -1.89 -5.20
CA TRP A 271 -15.31 -0.89 -5.72
C TRP A 271 -15.75 0.51 -5.34
N ASN A 272 -14.85 1.31 -4.77
CA ASN A 272 -15.07 2.71 -4.49
C ASN A 272 -14.53 3.58 -5.63
N LYS A 273 -15.37 4.47 -6.17
CA LYS A 273 -14.98 5.39 -7.24
C LYS A 273 -14.28 6.60 -6.65
N ASN A 274 -13.12 6.91 -7.20
CA ASN A 274 -12.29 8.03 -6.78
C ASN A 274 -11.94 8.93 -7.97
N GLU A 275 -11.89 10.23 -7.75
CA GLU A 275 -11.35 11.20 -8.70
C GLU A 275 -9.96 11.65 -8.24
N VAL A 276 -9.00 11.73 -9.14
CA VAL A 276 -7.69 12.34 -8.89
C VAL A 276 -7.53 13.55 -9.79
N VAL A 277 -7.13 14.66 -9.19
CA VAL A 277 -6.90 15.94 -9.88
C VAL A 277 -5.43 16.31 -9.73
N LEU A 278 -4.74 16.51 -10.84
CA LEU A 278 -3.41 17.12 -10.84
C LEU A 278 -3.58 18.64 -10.95
N HIS A 279 -3.06 19.39 -9.98
CA HIS A 279 -3.18 20.84 -9.92
C HIS A 279 -1.97 21.49 -9.22
N SER A 280 -1.94 22.83 -9.25
CA SER A 280 -0.99 23.66 -8.50
C SER A 280 -1.67 24.57 -7.46
N ASP A 281 -2.94 24.29 -7.14
CA ASP A 281 -3.74 25.09 -6.20
C ASP A 281 -3.43 24.81 -4.71
N PRO A 282 -2.84 25.76 -3.95
CA PRO A 282 -2.51 25.56 -2.54
C PRO A 282 -3.73 25.58 -1.60
N GLU A 283 -4.93 25.93 -2.08
CA GLU A 283 -6.15 25.85 -1.25
C GLU A 283 -6.47 24.43 -0.79
N LEU A 284 -6.02 23.42 -1.56
CA LEU A 284 -6.09 22.00 -1.22
C LEU A 284 -4.87 21.51 -0.42
N MET A 285 -4.20 22.40 0.31
CA MET A 285 -3.10 22.05 1.22
C MET A 285 -3.38 22.61 2.61
N PRO A 286 -2.71 22.10 3.66
CA PRO A 286 -2.76 22.72 4.98
C PRO A 286 -2.42 24.22 4.89
N LYS A 287 -3.11 25.05 5.68
CA LYS A 287 -2.89 26.49 5.75
C LYS A 287 -1.49 26.79 6.28
N SER A 288 -1.01 26.04 7.27
CA SER A 288 0.38 26.11 7.70
C SER A 288 1.30 25.40 6.72
N ARG A 289 2.25 26.13 6.11
CA ARG A 289 3.29 25.53 5.26
C ARG A 289 4.15 24.50 6.02
N MET A 290 4.27 24.62 7.34
CA MET A 290 4.96 23.65 8.18
C MET A 290 4.26 22.28 8.22
N ALA A 291 2.95 22.24 7.98
CA ALA A 291 2.17 21.01 7.95
C ALA A 291 2.18 20.33 6.56
N TRP A 292 2.73 20.99 5.52
CA TRP A 292 2.80 20.39 4.20
C TRP A 292 3.66 19.12 4.22
N SER A 293 3.02 18.03 3.83
CA SER A 293 3.56 16.69 3.88
C SER A 293 3.42 16.01 2.53
N CYS A 294 3.98 14.81 2.39
CA CYS A 294 3.77 14.01 1.19
C CYS A 294 2.29 13.63 1.02
N TRP A 295 1.58 13.43 2.13
CA TRP A 295 0.16 13.05 2.21
C TRP A 295 -0.54 14.03 3.15
N ASN A 296 -1.54 14.75 2.66
CA ASN A 296 -2.24 15.78 3.43
C ASN A 296 -3.73 15.48 3.43
N TYR A 297 -4.23 14.96 4.55
CA TYR A 297 -5.64 14.63 4.70
C TYR A 297 -6.43 15.90 5.02
N LEU A 298 -7.43 16.20 4.20
CA LEU A 298 -8.31 17.35 4.37
C LEU A 298 -9.69 16.84 4.78
N THR A 299 -10.27 17.45 5.82
CA THR A 299 -11.64 17.14 6.22
C THR A 299 -12.36 18.36 6.77
N TYR A 300 -13.68 18.32 6.63
CA TYR A 300 -14.61 19.37 7.01
C TYR A 300 -15.68 18.79 7.92
N SER A 301 -15.94 19.49 9.02
CA SER A 301 -16.93 19.12 10.01
C SER A 301 -18.23 19.84 9.65
N ASP A 302 -19.21 19.13 9.11
CA ASP A 302 -20.53 19.72 8.86
C ASP A 302 -21.29 19.90 10.19
N GLY A 303 -21.80 21.12 10.39
CA GLY A 303 -22.42 21.57 11.65
C GLY A 303 -23.76 20.94 12.01
N HIS A 304 -24.33 20.02 11.21
CA HIS A 304 -25.70 19.54 11.42
C HIS A 304 -25.93 18.03 11.36
N ASP A 305 -25.00 17.20 10.87
CA ASP A 305 -25.06 15.73 11.04
C ASP A 305 -23.65 15.14 11.03
N LYS A 306 -23.15 14.77 12.21
CA LYS A 306 -21.78 14.28 12.45
C LYS A 306 -21.52 12.84 11.94
N ALA A 307 -22.26 12.38 10.94
CA ALA A 307 -22.34 10.96 10.58
C ALA A 307 -21.98 10.62 9.13
N ASN A 308 -21.70 11.60 8.27
CA ASN A 308 -21.31 11.34 6.88
C ASN A 308 -20.12 12.22 6.47
N ILE A 309 -18.89 11.80 6.80
CA ILE A 309 -17.75 12.19 5.95
C ILE A 309 -17.79 11.20 4.79
N ASP A 310 -18.68 11.43 3.82
CA ASP A 310 -18.91 10.48 2.73
C ASP A 310 -17.69 10.33 1.79
N ARG A 311 -16.67 11.19 1.90
CA ARG A 311 -15.50 11.19 1.00
C ARG A 311 -14.20 11.56 1.71
N VAL A 312 -13.19 10.73 1.49
CA VAL A 312 -11.80 11.01 1.85
C VAL A 312 -11.21 12.01 0.88
N SER A 313 -10.78 13.17 1.37
CA SER A 313 -9.98 14.09 0.58
C SER A 313 -8.51 14.05 0.99
N LEU A 314 -7.63 13.79 0.03
CA LEU A 314 -6.20 13.59 0.27
C LEU A 314 -5.37 14.24 -0.82
N THR A 315 -4.53 15.20 -0.43
CA THR A 315 -3.60 15.85 -1.35
C THR A 315 -2.19 15.28 -1.21
N TYR A 316 -1.67 14.76 -2.32
CA TYR A 316 -0.29 14.31 -2.45
C TYR A 316 0.62 15.48 -2.82
N GLY A 317 1.59 15.80 -1.96
CA GLY A 317 2.65 16.76 -2.25
C GLY A 317 3.74 16.13 -3.13
N MET A 318 3.58 16.19 -4.45
CA MET A 318 4.44 15.46 -5.39
C MET A 318 5.87 16.00 -5.44
N ASN A 319 6.06 17.28 -5.10
CA ASN A 319 7.40 17.87 -4.96
C ASN A 319 8.24 17.08 -3.95
N SER A 320 7.70 16.76 -2.77
CA SER A 320 8.39 15.98 -1.75
C SER A 320 8.37 14.47 -2.04
N LEU A 321 7.23 13.95 -2.51
CA LEU A 321 7.04 12.51 -2.71
C LEU A 321 7.80 11.92 -3.91
N GLN A 322 8.06 12.73 -4.94
CA GLN A 322 8.75 12.32 -6.17
C GLN A 322 9.96 13.18 -6.52
N HIS A 323 10.38 14.08 -5.61
CA HIS A 323 11.50 15.01 -5.81
C HIS A 323 11.31 15.90 -7.05
N ILE A 324 10.07 16.32 -7.32
CA ILE A 324 9.77 17.24 -8.42
C ILE A 324 10.18 18.66 -7.99
N PRO A 325 11.10 19.33 -8.70
CA PRO A 325 11.64 20.63 -8.28
C PRO A 325 10.56 21.71 -8.21
N GLU A 326 10.24 22.17 -7.00
CA GLU A 326 9.20 23.19 -6.74
C GLU A 326 9.63 24.57 -7.26
N ASP A 327 10.92 24.88 -7.24
CA ASP A 327 11.50 26.11 -7.80
C ASP A 327 11.27 26.23 -9.31
N LYS A 328 11.25 25.09 -10.02
CA LYS A 328 11.05 25.05 -11.47
C LYS A 328 9.58 24.97 -11.87
N TYR A 329 8.78 24.18 -11.16
CA TYR A 329 7.42 23.84 -11.57
C TYR A 329 6.34 24.46 -10.67
N GLY A 330 6.71 25.09 -9.56
CA GLY A 330 5.79 25.45 -8.50
C GLY A 330 5.25 24.22 -7.74
N PRO A 331 4.17 24.39 -6.96
CA PRO A 331 3.48 23.29 -6.32
C PRO A 331 2.95 22.31 -7.36
N VAL A 332 3.34 21.05 -7.23
CA VAL A 332 2.83 19.93 -8.01
C VAL A 332 2.05 19.04 -7.05
N LEU A 333 0.73 19.13 -7.14
CA LEU A 333 -0.19 18.53 -6.18
C LEU A 333 -1.12 17.57 -6.91
N ALA A 334 -1.35 16.40 -6.33
CA ALA A 334 -2.37 15.48 -6.82
C ALA A 334 -3.41 15.27 -5.72
N THR A 335 -4.64 15.74 -5.90
CA THR A 335 -5.70 15.61 -4.91
C THR A 335 -6.67 14.51 -5.29
N LEU A 336 -6.80 13.55 -4.39
CA LEU A 336 -7.81 12.50 -4.41
C LEU A 336 -9.10 13.05 -3.78
N ASN A 337 -10.21 12.91 -4.50
CA ASN A 337 -11.55 13.39 -4.16
C ASN A 337 -11.52 14.78 -3.50
N PRO A 338 -11.31 15.85 -4.29
CA PRO A 338 -11.36 17.20 -3.76
C PRO A 338 -12.64 17.43 -2.93
N PRO A 339 -12.52 18.11 -1.79
CA PRO A 339 -13.66 18.35 -0.92
C PRO A 339 -14.62 19.33 -1.62
N PRO A 340 -15.94 19.08 -1.63
CA PRO A 340 -16.90 19.95 -2.30
C PRO A 340 -16.92 21.38 -1.73
N GLU A 341 -16.47 21.56 -0.49
CA GLU A 341 -16.34 22.84 0.19
C GLU A 341 -15.24 23.73 -0.42
N ILE A 342 -14.24 23.14 -1.08
CA ILE A 342 -13.19 23.88 -1.80
C ILE A 342 -13.45 23.79 -3.30
N GLN A 343 -13.80 24.94 -3.89
CA GLN A 343 -13.78 25.07 -5.34
C GLN A 343 -12.34 25.24 -5.83
N ILE A 344 -11.82 24.23 -6.54
CA ILE A 344 -10.50 24.32 -7.17
C ILE A 344 -10.52 25.39 -8.25
N ASP A 345 -9.46 26.21 -8.32
CA ASP A 345 -9.24 27.08 -9.47
C ASP A 345 -8.90 26.24 -10.71
N GLU A 346 -9.84 26.11 -11.65
CA GLU A 346 -9.66 25.33 -12.88
C GLU A 346 -8.48 25.80 -13.74
N ARG A 347 -8.01 27.05 -13.59
CA ARG A 347 -6.80 27.54 -14.29
C ARG A 347 -5.53 26.88 -13.76
N LYS A 348 -5.58 26.33 -12.55
CA LYS A 348 -4.47 25.63 -11.88
C LYS A 348 -4.56 24.11 -12.06
N VAL A 349 -5.56 23.59 -12.78
CA VAL A 349 -5.73 22.15 -13.02
C VAL A 349 -5.01 21.74 -14.30
N GLN A 350 -4.22 20.67 -14.25
CA GLN A 350 -3.54 20.08 -15.41
C GLN A 350 -4.22 18.80 -15.90
N GLY A 351 -4.99 18.11 -15.06
CA GLY A 351 -5.71 16.91 -15.49
C GLY A 351 -6.56 16.28 -14.40
N ARG A 352 -7.53 15.47 -14.84
CA ARG A 352 -8.48 14.75 -14.00
C ARG A 352 -8.57 13.30 -14.46
N TRP A 353 -8.54 12.37 -13.52
CA TRP A 353 -8.67 10.94 -13.79
C TRP A 353 -9.65 10.31 -12.82
N LYS A 354 -10.38 9.30 -13.29
CA LYS A 354 -11.26 8.49 -12.47
C LYS A 354 -10.64 7.12 -12.28
N TYR A 355 -10.58 6.69 -11.03
CA TYR A 355 -10.07 5.40 -10.62
C TYR A 355 -11.09 4.69 -9.74
N GLU A 356 -10.92 3.39 -9.60
CA GLU A 356 -11.70 2.58 -8.67
C GLU A 356 -10.73 1.85 -7.75
N HIS A 357 -11.06 1.80 -6.47
CA HIS A 357 -10.27 1.15 -5.43
C HIS A 357 -11.09 0.03 -4.79
N PRO A 358 -10.51 -1.17 -4.55
CA PRO A 358 -11.24 -2.25 -3.92
C PRO A 358 -11.66 -1.88 -2.49
N VAL A 359 -12.87 -2.23 -2.11
CA VAL A 359 -13.40 -2.11 -0.75
C VAL A 359 -13.03 -3.40 0.00
N LEU A 360 -12.27 -3.27 1.10
CA LEU A 360 -11.82 -4.40 1.91
C LEU A 360 -12.74 -4.67 3.10
N ASP A 361 -14.02 -4.94 2.83
CA ASP A 361 -14.98 -5.32 3.87
C ASP A 361 -14.85 -6.81 4.27
N ASP A 362 -15.66 -7.26 5.23
CA ASP A 362 -15.70 -8.66 5.67
C ASP A 362 -16.04 -9.63 4.51
N LYS A 363 -16.85 -9.22 3.54
CA LYS A 363 -17.19 -10.05 2.37
C LYS A 363 -15.97 -10.24 1.47
N ALA A 364 -15.24 -9.15 1.18
CA ALA A 364 -14.03 -9.19 0.37
C ALA A 364 -12.96 -10.07 1.03
N VAL A 365 -12.72 -9.93 2.34
CA VAL A 365 -11.75 -10.75 3.09
C VAL A 365 -12.12 -12.24 3.03
N LYS A 366 -13.40 -12.58 3.20
CA LYS A 366 -13.88 -13.97 3.05
C LYS A 366 -13.71 -14.47 1.62
N ALA A 367 -14.02 -13.65 0.63
CA ALA A 367 -13.86 -14.00 -0.78
C ALA A 367 -12.40 -14.27 -1.15
N GLN A 368 -11.46 -13.45 -0.65
CA GLN A 368 -10.01 -13.67 -0.82
C GLN A 368 -9.57 -15.06 -0.34
N GLN A 369 -10.09 -15.50 0.81
CA GLN A 369 -9.81 -16.84 1.32
C GLN A 369 -10.37 -17.94 0.43
N GLN A 370 -11.43 -17.68 -0.34
CA GLN A 370 -12.07 -18.67 -1.21
C GLN A 370 -11.51 -18.69 -2.64
N MET A 371 -10.75 -17.67 -3.04
CA MET A 371 -10.20 -17.52 -4.39
C MET A 371 -9.42 -18.76 -4.87
N TYR A 372 -8.71 -19.46 -3.99
CA TYR A 372 -7.96 -20.67 -4.39
C TYR A 372 -8.86 -21.75 -5.02
N GLY A 373 -10.15 -21.81 -4.66
CA GLY A 373 -11.08 -22.80 -5.17
C GLY A 373 -11.47 -22.57 -6.63
N ILE A 374 -11.27 -21.35 -7.15
CA ILE A 374 -11.65 -20.97 -8.52
C ILE A 374 -10.45 -20.69 -9.42
N GLN A 375 -9.24 -20.58 -8.87
CA GLN A 375 -8.03 -20.40 -9.66
C GLN A 375 -7.73 -21.64 -10.52
N ASN A 376 -7.33 -21.40 -11.76
CA ASN A 376 -7.00 -22.42 -12.76
C ASN A 376 -8.11 -23.48 -12.96
N LYS A 377 -9.36 -23.13 -12.65
CA LYS A 377 -10.52 -23.92 -13.08
C LYS A 377 -10.87 -23.47 -14.49
N ARG A 378 -11.40 -24.38 -15.33
CA ARG A 378 -11.83 -24.07 -16.72
C ARG A 378 -10.76 -23.34 -17.57
N SER A 379 -9.48 -23.54 -17.25
CA SER A 379 -8.34 -22.79 -17.81
C SER A 379 -8.45 -21.27 -17.67
N ILE A 380 -8.96 -20.80 -16.53
CA ILE A 380 -9.06 -19.37 -16.19
C ILE A 380 -8.40 -19.13 -14.84
N SER A 381 -7.60 -18.06 -14.76
CA SER A 381 -7.04 -17.56 -13.51
C SER A 381 -7.35 -16.07 -13.32
N TYR A 382 -7.33 -15.61 -12.08
CA TYR A 382 -7.62 -14.23 -11.69
C TYR A 382 -6.41 -13.62 -11.00
N ALA A 383 -6.05 -12.40 -11.37
CA ALA A 383 -4.94 -11.65 -10.80
C ALA A 383 -5.36 -10.19 -10.57
N GLY A 384 -4.89 -9.61 -9.48
CA GLY A 384 -5.22 -8.22 -9.14
C GLY A 384 -4.92 -7.90 -7.69
N ALA A 385 -4.76 -6.61 -7.41
CA ALA A 385 -4.45 -6.12 -6.07
C ALA A 385 -5.58 -6.40 -5.06
N TYR A 386 -6.82 -6.55 -5.54
CA TYR A 386 -8.01 -6.88 -4.75
C TYR A 386 -7.96 -8.27 -4.10
N LEU A 387 -7.01 -9.12 -4.49
CA LEU A 387 -6.80 -10.43 -3.88
C LEU A 387 -6.11 -10.37 -2.51
N LYS A 388 -5.64 -9.18 -2.09
CA LYS A 388 -5.03 -8.88 -0.78
C LYS A 388 -5.38 -7.46 -0.31
N TYR A 389 -4.41 -6.61 0.06
CA TYR A 389 -4.67 -5.31 0.67
C TYR A 389 -4.85 -4.16 -0.32
N GLY A 390 -4.86 -4.43 -1.64
CA GLY A 390 -5.04 -3.40 -2.66
C GLY A 390 -3.76 -2.68 -3.09
N PHE A 391 -2.58 -3.13 -2.66
CA PHE A 391 -1.30 -2.47 -2.97
C PHE A 391 -0.66 -2.98 -4.26
N HIS A 392 0.37 -2.25 -4.70
CA HIS A 392 1.09 -2.62 -5.92
C HIS A 392 1.82 -3.98 -5.80
N GLU A 393 2.35 -4.32 -4.62
CA GLU A 393 2.93 -5.64 -4.37
C GLU A 393 1.89 -6.76 -4.53
N ASP A 394 0.65 -6.52 -4.08
CA ASP A 394 -0.43 -7.50 -4.15
C ASP A 394 -0.81 -7.80 -5.60
N GLY A 395 -0.97 -6.74 -6.41
CA GLY A 395 -1.22 -6.87 -7.85
C GLY A 395 -0.06 -7.52 -8.59
N PHE A 396 1.18 -7.12 -8.26
CA PHE A 396 2.38 -7.66 -8.89
C PHE A 396 2.56 -9.15 -8.56
N THR A 397 2.44 -9.52 -7.28
CA THR A 397 2.61 -10.89 -6.81
C THR A 397 1.50 -11.80 -7.32
N SER A 398 0.24 -11.36 -7.29
CA SER A 398 -0.87 -12.15 -7.85
C SER A 398 -0.72 -12.40 -9.35
N GLY A 399 -0.20 -11.44 -10.11
CA GLY A 399 0.14 -11.62 -11.52
C GLY A 399 1.22 -12.67 -11.74
N LEU A 400 2.30 -12.64 -10.94
CA LEU A 400 3.36 -13.67 -10.99
C LEU A 400 2.81 -15.07 -10.67
N LEU A 401 1.97 -15.18 -9.63
CA LEU A 401 1.36 -16.45 -9.25
C LEU A 401 0.41 -16.99 -10.32
N ALA A 402 -0.41 -16.12 -10.92
CA ALA A 402 -1.30 -16.51 -12.01
C ALA A 402 -0.51 -17.02 -13.22
N ALA A 403 0.60 -16.35 -13.58
CA ALA A 403 1.48 -16.79 -14.65
C ALA A 403 2.14 -18.15 -14.36
N CYS A 404 2.66 -18.36 -13.14
CA CYS A 404 3.22 -19.65 -12.73
C CYS A 404 2.17 -20.77 -12.67
N SER A 405 0.91 -20.44 -12.37
CA SER A 405 -0.17 -21.43 -12.26
C SER A 405 -0.56 -22.07 -13.59
N VAL A 406 -0.24 -21.43 -14.73
CA VAL A 406 -0.62 -21.93 -16.07
C VAL A 406 -0.07 -23.34 -16.34
N GLU A 407 1.10 -23.66 -15.80
CA GLU A 407 1.75 -24.97 -15.95
C GLU A 407 1.68 -25.84 -14.68
N ASP A 408 1.01 -25.36 -13.63
CA ASP A 408 0.98 -25.98 -12.31
C ASP A 408 -0.42 -25.81 -11.70
N GLU A 409 -1.30 -26.75 -12.05
CA GLU A 409 -2.71 -26.74 -11.65
C GLU A 409 -2.90 -26.77 -10.13
N ASP A 410 -1.95 -27.34 -9.39
CA ASP A 410 -2.01 -27.50 -7.93
C ASP A 410 -1.34 -26.35 -7.16
N LEU A 411 -0.76 -25.35 -7.84
CA LEU A 411 0.03 -24.28 -7.20
C LEU A 411 -0.76 -23.58 -6.08
N TYR A 412 -1.99 -23.17 -6.35
CA TYR A 412 -2.82 -22.44 -5.38
C TYR A 412 -3.26 -23.31 -4.21
N GLU A 413 -3.50 -24.61 -4.43
CA GLU A 413 -3.83 -25.55 -3.35
C GLU A 413 -2.64 -25.74 -2.42
N ARG A 414 -1.42 -25.89 -2.97
CA ARG A 414 -0.20 -25.99 -2.17
C ARG A 414 0.09 -24.73 -1.38
N ILE A 415 -0.07 -23.55 -1.98
CA ILE A 415 0.04 -22.26 -1.28
C ILE A 415 -0.96 -22.23 -0.11
N ASN A 416 -2.22 -22.57 -0.36
CA ASN A 416 -3.24 -22.58 0.69
C ASN A 416 -2.87 -23.51 1.86
N GLN A 417 -2.40 -24.73 1.56
CA GLN A 417 -1.95 -25.69 2.58
C GLN A 417 -0.71 -25.19 3.36
N GLN A 418 0.28 -24.63 2.65
CA GLN A 418 1.54 -24.14 3.21
C GLN A 418 1.33 -22.98 4.20
N PHE A 419 0.43 -22.05 3.87
CA PHE A 419 0.22 -20.83 4.63
C PHE A 419 -0.96 -20.89 5.61
N SER A 420 -1.95 -21.78 5.42
CA SER A 420 -3.02 -22.03 6.40
C SER A 420 -2.54 -22.84 7.62
N SER A 421 -1.55 -23.73 7.44
CA SER A 421 -1.01 -24.58 8.52
C SER A 421 -0.03 -23.84 9.45
N SER A 422 0.64 -22.81 8.95
CA SER A 422 1.58 -22.00 9.73
C SER A 422 0.92 -21.13 10.81
N ALA A 423 -0.39 -20.93 10.71
CA ALA A 423 -1.19 -20.30 11.76
C ALA A 423 -1.36 -21.19 13.02
N ARG A 424 -1.00 -22.49 12.97
CA ARG A 424 -1.20 -23.46 14.06
C ARG A 424 0.06 -23.90 14.80
N GLY A 425 1.19 -23.20 14.62
CA GLY A 425 2.43 -23.43 15.37
C GLY A 425 3.36 -24.45 14.70
N GLY A 426 4.49 -23.94 14.19
CA GLY A 426 5.55 -24.76 13.58
C GLY A 426 6.73 -23.91 13.11
N ASN A 427 7.94 -24.45 13.22
CA ASN A 427 9.25 -23.78 13.14
C ASN A 427 9.44 -22.72 12.03
N LYS A 428 10.03 -21.59 12.44
CA LYS A 428 10.38 -20.41 11.63
C LYS A 428 11.72 -20.62 10.91
N THR A 429 11.70 -20.61 9.57
CA THR A 429 12.72 -20.00 8.67
C THR A 429 12.54 -20.38 7.20
N ASN A 430 12.04 -21.59 6.88
CA ASN A 430 11.95 -22.09 5.49
C ASN A 430 10.61 -21.79 4.77
N ASN A 431 9.69 -21.06 5.38
CA ASN A 431 8.29 -21.04 4.92
C ASN A 431 7.83 -19.73 4.26
N LYS A 432 8.73 -18.94 3.67
CA LYS A 432 8.38 -17.66 3.00
C LYS A 432 8.17 -17.77 1.50
N VAL A 433 8.83 -18.74 0.88
CA VAL A 433 9.00 -18.82 -0.57
C VAL A 433 7.93 -19.73 -1.15
N VAL A 434 7.28 -19.26 -2.21
CA VAL A 434 6.38 -20.05 -3.04
C VAL A 434 7.22 -20.97 -3.93
N GLN A 435 6.99 -22.27 -3.84
CA GLN A 435 7.73 -23.25 -4.62
C GLN A 435 7.18 -23.35 -6.05
N THR A 436 7.95 -22.84 -7.03
CA THR A 436 7.65 -22.86 -8.47
C THR A 436 8.75 -23.59 -9.28
N LYS A 437 9.44 -24.57 -8.69
CA LYS A 437 10.67 -25.15 -9.28
C LYS A 437 10.43 -25.97 -10.55
N ASN A 438 9.21 -26.46 -10.78
CA ASN A 438 8.89 -27.38 -11.86
C ASN A 438 8.11 -26.74 -13.02
N VAL A 439 8.03 -25.40 -13.07
CA VAL A 439 7.38 -24.66 -14.17
C VAL A 439 8.41 -23.95 -15.04
N THR A 440 8.13 -23.89 -16.33
CA THR A 440 8.90 -23.12 -17.32
C THR A 440 8.61 -21.62 -17.19
N ILE A 441 7.37 -21.25 -16.86
CA ILE A 441 6.96 -19.86 -16.62
C ILE A 441 7.25 -19.48 -15.16
N ARG A 442 8.40 -18.83 -14.92
CA ARG A 442 8.78 -18.33 -13.59
C ARG A 442 9.66 -17.08 -13.66
N PRO A 443 9.59 -16.20 -12.64
CA PRO A 443 10.56 -15.11 -12.52
C PRO A 443 11.97 -15.65 -12.25
N SER A 444 12.98 -14.82 -12.54
CA SER A 444 14.40 -15.12 -12.27
C SER A 444 14.77 -15.00 -10.78
N PHE A 445 13.80 -14.80 -9.90
CA PHE A 445 13.94 -14.67 -8.46
C PHE A 445 12.84 -15.47 -7.76
N GLU A 446 13.07 -15.88 -6.52
CA GLU A 446 12.06 -16.57 -5.73
C GLU A 446 10.88 -15.64 -5.40
N ILE A 447 9.66 -16.14 -5.55
CA ILE A 447 8.45 -15.41 -5.15
C ILE A 447 8.31 -15.56 -3.63
N GLU A 448 8.39 -14.45 -2.91
CA GLU A 448 8.02 -14.41 -1.50
C GLU A 448 6.51 -14.27 -1.37
N HIS A 449 5.89 -15.09 -0.52
CA HIS A 449 4.50 -14.90 -0.16
C HIS A 449 4.39 -13.59 0.63
N ALA A 450 3.74 -12.59 0.03
CA ALA A 450 3.67 -11.22 0.55
C ALA A 450 3.22 -11.15 2.02
N ASP A 451 2.38 -12.11 2.45
CA ASP A 451 1.87 -12.15 3.83
C ASP A 451 2.90 -12.61 4.87
N TYR A 452 4.08 -13.14 4.52
CA TYR A 452 5.02 -13.65 5.53
C TYR A 452 5.62 -12.53 6.42
N HIS A 453 5.51 -11.27 6.02
CA HIS A 453 5.86 -10.15 6.91
C HIS A 453 4.95 -10.08 8.17
N LEU A 454 3.86 -10.86 8.21
CA LEU A 454 3.04 -11.14 9.40
C LEU A 454 3.79 -11.89 10.51
N PHE A 455 4.97 -12.46 10.26
CA PHE A 455 5.74 -13.13 11.32
C PHE A 455 6.52 -12.11 12.14
N PHE A 456 5.90 -11.70 13.24
CA PHE A 456 6.44 -10.90 14.34
C PHE A 456 7.96 -11.04 14.48
N ARG A 457 8.70 -10.01 14.07
CA ARG A 457 9.98 -9.71 14.70
C ARG A 457 9.65 -8.88 15.93
N GLN A 458 9.70 -9.51 17.11
CA GLN A 458 9.75 -8.76 18.37
C GLN A 458 10.95 -7.83 18.27
N SER A 459 10.72 -6.52 18.11
CA SER A 459 11.79 -5.56 18.35
C SER A 459 11.88 -5.33 19.86
N LEU A 460 13.11 -5.29 20.38
CA LEU A 460 13.44 -5.14 21.80
C LEU A 460 12.84 -3.87 22.45
N MET A 461 12.38 -2.89 21.67
CA MET A 461 11.88 -1.61 22.17
C MET A 461 10.52 -1.67 22.88
N SER A 462 9.81 -2.80 22.82
CA SER A 462 8.54 -2.96 23.54
C SER A 462 8.68 -2.86 25.07
N ARG A 463 9.87 -3.09 25.65
CA ARG A 463 10.02 -3.17 27.11
C ARG A 463 9.98 -1.80 27.80
N THR A 464 10.74 -0.82 27.32
CA THR A 464 10.86 0.50 27.96
C THR A 464 9.56 1.32 27.88
N VAL A 465 8.88 1.24 26.74
CA VAL A 465 7.61 1.96 26.51
C VAL A 465 6.46 1.32 27.28
N ALA A 466 6.41 -0.01 27.39
CA ALA A 466 5.37 -0.71 28.16
C ALA A 466 5.45 -0.41 29.67
N THR A 467 6.65 -0.18 30.21
CA THR A 467 6.85 0.21 31.62
C THR A 467 6.34 1.62 31.91
N LEU A 468 6.53 2.57 30.98
CA LEU A 468 6.00 3.95 31.11
C LEU A 468 4.47 4.01 31.18
N PHE A 469 3.77 3.03 30.61
CA PHE A 469 2.31 2.93 30.63
C PHE A 469 1.77 1.98 31.72
N GLY A 470 2.56 1.63 32.74
CA GLY A 470 2.07 0.95 33.95
C GLY A 470 1.69 -0.52 33.77
N CYS A 471 2.32 -1.26 32.87
CA CYS A 471 2.08 -2.69 32.73
C CYS A 471 2.81 -3.50 33.82
N GLY A 472 2.05 -4.11 34.74
CA GLY A 472 2.56 -5.16 35.63
C GLY A 472 3.00 -6.40 34.84
N PHE A 473 4.30 -6.73 34.90
CA PHE A 473 4.84 -7.99 34.40
C PHE A 473 4.53 -9.09 35.41
N LYS A 474 3.61 -10.01 35.09
CA LYS A 474 3.45 -11.24 35.89
C LYS A 474 3.79 -12.55 35.19
N ASP A 475 3.95 -12.61 33.87
CA ASP A 475 4.13 -13.91 33.19
C ASP A 475 5.25 -13.96 32.12
N VAL A 476 6.37 -13.27 32.34
CA VAL A 476 7.58 -13.50 31.52
C VAL A 476 8.76 -13.74 32.46
N GLY A 477 9.08 -15.02 32.65
CA GLY A 477 10.18 -15.48 33.49
C GLY A 477 11.54 -14.90 33.09
N ASP A 478 12.30 -14.59 34.13
CA ASP A 478 13.75 -14.54 34.26
C ASP A 478 14.58 -13.92 33.11
N LEU A 479 15.03 -12.69 33.32
CA LEU A 479 16.44 -12.32 33.14
C LEU A 479 16.77 -11.05 33.94
N HIS A 480 17.80 -11.14 34.78
CA HIS A 480 18.30 -10.11 35.70
C HIS A 480 19.05 -8.95 35.00
N CYS A 481 18.93 -7.76 35.62
CA CYS A 481 19.89 -6.64 35.69
C CYS A 481 20.38 -5.92 34.42
N LEU A 482 20.05 -4.64 34.25
CA LEU A 482 20.88 -3.49 34.69
C LEU A 482 20.17 -2.16 34.38
N ALA A 483 20.39 -1.18 35.28
CA ALA A 483 19.83 0.16 35.25
C ALA A 483 20.72 1.14 34.45
N GLY A 484 20.09 2.22 33.96
CA GLY A 484 20.77 3.42 33.47
C GLY A 484 20.32 3.86 32.07
N VAL A 485 20.53 5.15 31.76
CA VAL A 485 20.35 5.84 30.45
C VAL A 485 18.93 6.38 30.23
N GLY A 486 18.67 7.69 30.13
CA GLY A 486 19.40 8.73 29.40
C GLY A 486 18.70 8.92 28.06
N PHE A 487 18.01 10.04 27.85
CA PHE A 487 17.33 10.34 26.58
C PHE A 487 18.40 10.48 25.47
N ILE A 488 18.44 9.54 24.52
CA ILE A 488 19.31 9.62 23.34
C ILE A 488 18.42 9.86 22.13
N TRP A 489 18.60 11.03 21.53
CA TRP A 489 18.14 11.37 20.19
C TRP A 489 19.25 11.00 19.21
N ASP A 490 18.84 10.42 18.08
CA ASP A 490 19.71 9.97 16.99
C ASP A 490 20.29 11.21 16.28
N GLU A 491 21.51 11.61 16.64
CA GLU A 491 22.32 12.57 15.88
C GLU A 491 22.95 11.83 14.69
N GLN A 492 22.68 12.34 13.49
CA GLN A 492 23.30 11.87 12.27
C GLN A 492 24.80 12.19 12.26
N ASP A 493 25.58 11.20 11.79
CA ASP A 493 27.00 11.25 11.46
C ASP A 493 27.47 12.63 10.96
N VAL A 494 28.33 13.28 11.76
CA VAL A 494 29.29 14.26 11.29
C VAL A 494 30.67 13.68 11.60
N GLY A 495 31.37 13.25 10.54
CA GLY A 495 32.74 12.79 10.67
C GLY A 495 33.70 13.93 11.03
N CYS A 496 34.61 13.67 11.96
CA CYS A 496 35.96 14.23 11.99
C CYS A 496 36.85 13.29 12.83
N GLU A 497 38.02 12.97 12.27
CA GLU A 497 39.15 12.32 12.92
C GLU A 497 39.71 13.19 14.05
N GLU A 498 40.08 12.61 15.19
CA GLU A 498 41.48 12.52 15.68
C GLU A 498 41.56 11.99 17.12
N GLU A 499 42.76 11.50 17.43
CA GLU A 499 43.21 10.68 18.55
C GLU A 499 43.01 11.26 19.95
N GLY A 500 43.01 10.38 20.97
CA GLY A 500 43.18 10.81 22.35
C GLY A 500 42.77 9.79 23.41
N THR A 501 43.67 8.84 23.69
CA THR A 501 43.73 8.02 24.90
C THR A 501 43.41 8.82 26.17
N LEU A 502 42.53 8.31 27.05
CA LEU A 502 42.73 8.31 28.50
C LEU A 502 41.67 7.51 29.27
N THR A 503 42.21 6.75 30.21
CA THR A 503 41.64 5.91 31.26
C THR A 503 40.78 6.66 32.27
N GLY A 504 39.74 6.04 32.84
CA GLY A 504 39.11 6.56 34.05
C GLY A 504 37.82 5.86 34.48
N THR A 505 37.93 5.09 35.55
CA THR A 505 36.91 4.34 36.28
C THR A 505 35.88 5.23 36.97
N LEU A 506 34.57 5.03 36.71
CA LEU A 506 33.45 4.67 37.60
C LEU A 506 32.10 5.01 36.96
#